data_AF-A0AAW4VBJ9-F1
#
_entry.id   AF-A0AAW4VBJ9-F1
#
_cell.length_a   1.000
_cell.length_b   1.000
_cell.length_c   1.000
_cell.angle_alpha   90.00
_cell.angle_beta   90.00
_cell.angle_gamma   90.00
#
_symmetry.space_group_name_H-M   'P 1'
#
loop_
_entity.id
_entity.type
_entity.pdbx_description
1 polymer ?
#
loop_
_entity_poly.entity_id
_entity_poly.type
_entity_poly.pdbx_seq_one_letter_code
_entity_poly.pdbx_strand_id
1 'polypeptide(L)'
;MNSQEKQGYVDEINYQKKMIHNLIKWLRNLFFLSSLGVLLMYYFSNILFVKIFAIILIIISILAIILVGKAIYSGKKNINKIVDQFSFKYKNSL
;
A
#
# COMPACT_ATOMS: atom_id res chain seq x y z
N MET A 1 28.64 14.82 9.26
CA MET A 1 27.89 13.77 8.54
C MET A 1 28.53 13.59 7.17
N ASN A 2 28.96 12.38 6.81
CA ASN A 2 29.65 12.12 5.54
C ASN A 2 28.65 12.16 4.37
N SER A 3 29.09 12.55 3.17
CA SER A 3 28.28 12.60 1.95
C SER A 3 27.62 11.25 1.63
N GLN A 4 28.29 10.14 1.93
CA GLN A 4 27.75 8.79 1.78
C GLN A 4 26.55 8.52 2.70
N GLU A 5 26.59 8.98 3.96
CA GLU A 5 25.45 8.83 4.88
C GLU A 5 24.24 9.62 4.38
N LYS A 6 24.46 10.87 3.93
CA LYS A 6 23.38 11.70 3.37
C LYS A 6 22.71 11.04 2.17
N GLN A 7 23.51 10.45 1.28
CA GLN A 7 22.98 9.74 0.12
C GLN A 7 22.14 8.52 0.53
N GLY A 8 22.58 7.75 1.53
CA GLY A 8 21.81 6.60 2.04
C GLY A 8 20.41 6.98 2.56
N TYR A 9 20.27 8.13 3.24
CA TYR A 9 18.95 8.62 3.65
C TYR A 9 18.05 8.96 2.46
N VAL A 10 18.60 9.60 1.43
CA VAL A 10 17.85 9.96 0.21
C VAL A 10 17.40 8.70 -0.53
N ASP A 11 18.28 7.70 -0.65
CA ASP A 11 18.00 6.45 -1.32
C ASP A 11 16.89 5.66 -0.61
N GLU A 12 16.93 5.58 0.72
CA GLU A 12 15.90 4.90 1.52
C GLU A 12 14.54 5.62 1.41
N ILE A 13 14.52 6.96 1.46
CA ILE A 13 13.29 7.74 1.27
C ILE A 13 12.70 7.48 -0.12
N ASN A 14 13.54 7.47 -1.16
CA ASN A 14 13.10 7.21 -2.53
C ASN A 14 12.57 5.77 -2.69
N TYR A 15 13.24 4.80 -2.07
CA TYR A 15 12.80 3.41 -2.03
C TYR A 15 11.42 3.28 -1.38
N GLN A 16 11.22 3.85 -0.19
CA GLN A 16 9.92 3.77 0.50
C GLN A 16 8.82 4.52 -0.25
N LYS A 17 9.11 5.66 -0.88
CA LYS A 17 8.16 6.37 -1.76
C LYS A 17 7.72 5.48 -2.93
N LYS A 18 8.69 4.81 -3.59
CA LYS A 18 8.40 3.87 -4.69
C LYS A 18 7.56 2.69 -4.22
N MET A 19 7.87 2.13 -3.05
CA MET A 19 7.08 1.05 -2.43
C MET A 19 5.64 1.49 -2.16
N ILE A 20 5.43 2.65 -1.54
CA ILE A 20 4.09 3.21 -1.28
C ILE A 20 3.33 3.43 -2.59
N HIS A 21 3.99 3.97 -3.62
CA HIS A 21 3.37 4.16 -4.93
C HIS A 21 2.89 2.84 -5.54
N ASN A 22 3.68 1.77 -5.42
CA ASN A 22 3.27 0.44 -5.85
C ASN A 22 2.10 -0.09 -5.03
N LEU A 23 2.10 0.11 -3.70
CA LEU A 23 0.97 -0.26 -2.85
C LEU A 23 -0.32 0.48 -3.22
N ILE A 24 -0.24 1.75 -3.63
CA ILE A 24 -1.40 2.51 -4.12
C ILE A 24 -1.93 1.90 -5.44
N LYS A 25 -1.05 1.44 -6.35
CA LYS A 25 -1.48 0.71 -7.55
C LYS A 25 -2.18 -0.61 -7.19
N TRP A 26 -1.63 -1.36 -6.23
CA TRP A 26 -2.25 -2.58 -5.71
C TRP A 26 -3.62 -2.29 -5.10
N LEU A 27 -3.74 -1.23 -4.29
CA LEU A 27 -5.00 -0.82 -3.69
C LEU A 27 -6.07 -0.55 -4.75
N ARG A 28 -5.73 0.19 -5.82
CA ARG A 28 -6.63 0.44 -6.95
C ARG A 28 -7.05 -0.86 -7.64
N ASN A 29 -6.12 -1.78 -7.88
CA ASN A 29 -6.42 -3.06 -8.52
C ASN A 29 -7.33 -3.93 -7.65
N LEU A 30 -7.17 -3.89 -6.32
CA LEU A 30 -8.04 -4.61 -5.39
C LEU A 30 -9.46 -4.03 -5.36
N PHE A 31 -9.61 -2.71 -5.43
CA PHE A 31 -10.93 -2.09 -5.58
C PHE A 31 -11.62 -2.53 -6.87
N PHE A 32 -10.88 -2.54 -8.00
CA PHE A 32 -11.38 -3.04 -9.28
C PHE A 32 -11.78 -4.52 -9.23
N LEU A 33 -10.98 -5.35 -8.56
CA LEU A 33 -11.28 -6.76 -8.38
C LEU A 33 -12.56 -6.96 -7.54
N SER A 34 -12.70 -6.22 -6.44
CA SER A 34 -13.90 -6.25 -5.59
C SER A 34 -15.16 -5.87 -6.38
N SER A 35 -15.10 -4.80 -7.19
CA SER A 35 -16.24 -4.38 -8.01
C SER A 35 -16.58 -5.39 -9.12
N LEU A 36 -15.60 -6.10 -9.69
CA LEU A 36 -15.87 -7.25 -10.56
C LEU A 36 -16.63 -8.37 -9.82
N GLY A 37 -16.27 -8.65 -8.56
CA GLY A 37 -17.02 -9.59 -7.72
C GLY A 37 -18.48 -9.19 -7.55
N VAL A 38 -18.74 -7.91 -7.30
CA VAL A 38 -20.11 -7.38 -7.20
C VAL A 38 -20.87 -7.53 -8.52
N LEU A 39 -20.23 -7.22 -9.66
CA LEU A 39 -20.83 -7.40 -10.98
C LEU A 39 -21.18 -8.87 -11.26
N LEU A 40 -20.26 -9.79 -10.94
CA LEU A 40 -20.51 -11.24 -11.07
C LEU A 40 -21.71 -11.67 -10.23
N MET A 41 -21.80 -11.19 -8.99
CA MET A 41 -22.89 -11.49 -8.08
C MET A 41 -24.25 -10.97 -8.59
N TYR A 42 -24.27 -9.81 -9.25
CA TYR A 42 -25.48 -9.22 -9.82
C TYR A 42 -25.95 -9.96 -11.07
N TYR A 43 -25.10 -10.08 -12.09
CA TYR A 43 -25.47 -10.63 -13.40
C TYR A 43 -25.65 -12.15 -13.40
N PHE A 44 -24.88 -12.88 -12.58
CA PHE A 44 -24.91 -14.35 -12.54
C PHE A 44 -25.54 -14.88 -11.26
N SER A 45 -26.50 -14.11 -10.71
CA SER A 45 -27.19 -14.42 -9.44
C SER A 45 -28.00 -15.72 -9.45
N ASN A 46 -28.26 -16.31 -10.62
CA ASN A 46 -28.96 -17.59 -10.77
C ASN A 46 -28.01 -18.81 -10.76
N ILE A 47 -26.70 -18.60 -10.94
CA ILE A 47 -25.71 -19.68 -10.99
C ILE A 47 -25.03 -19.78 -9.62
N LEU A 48 -25.45 -20.76 -8.81
CA LEU A 48 -25.01 -20.92 -7.42
C LEU A 48 -23.48 -20.91 -7.27
N PHE A 49 -22.77 -21.63 -8.14
CA PHE A 49 -21.31 -21.70 -8.12
C PHE A 49 -20.65 -20.32 -8.33
N VAL A 50 -21.16 -19.52 -9.28
CA VAL A 50 -20.63 -18.19 -9.57
C VAL A 50 -20.88 -17.23 -8.40
N LYS A 51 -22.03 -17.34 -7.73
CA LYS A 51 -22.31 -16.54 -6.52
C LYS A 51 -21.32 -16.84 -5.40
N ILE A 52 -21.07 -18.11 -5.09
CA ILE A 52 -20.13 -18.50 -4.02
C ILE A 52 -18.73 -17.98 -4.36
N PHE A 53 -18.30 -18.16 -5.60
CA PHE A 53 -17.02 -17.63 -6.09
C PHE A 53 -16.93 -16.10 -5.94
N ALA A 54 -17.98 -15.37 -6.34
CA ALA A 54 -18.03 -13.91 -6.24
C ALA A 54 -17.94 -13.43 -4.78
N ILE A 55 -18.64 -14.09 -3.85
CA ILE A 55 -18.58 -13.78 -2.41
C ILE A 55 -17.16 -13.95 -1.87
N ILE A 56 -16.52 -15.09 -2.18
CA ILE A 56 -15.13 -15.36 -1.76
C ILE A 56 -14.18 -14.28 -2.32
N LEU A 57 -14.33 -13.92 -3.59
CA LEU A 57 -13.52 -12.92 -4.26
C LEU A 57 -13.67 -11.53 -3.60
N ILE A 58 -14.90 -11.13 -3.25
CA ILE A 58 -15.17 -9.88 -2.52
C ILE A 58 -14.52 -9.89 -1.14
N ILE A 59 -14.69 -10.96 -0.36
CA ILE A 59 -14.13 -11.09 0.99
C ILE A 59 -12.60 -10.97 0.96
N ILE A 60 -11.95 -11.73 0.07
CA ILE A 60 -10.49 -11.69 -0.08
C ILE A 60 -10.03 -10.29 -0.49
N SER A 61 -10.74 -9.63 -1.40
CA SER A 61 -10.41 -8.27 -1.85
C SER A 61 -10.50 -7.26 -0.70
N ILE A 62 -11.54 -7.34 0.13
CA ILE A 62 -11.70 -6.46 1.31
C ILE A 62 -10.56 -6.68 2.31
N LEU A 63 -10.24 -7.93 2.64
CA LEU A 63 -9.12 -8.25 3.54
C LEU A 63 -7.80 -7.69 3.00
N ALA A 64 -7.53 -7.88 1.71
CA ALA A 64 -6.34 -7.34 1.06
C ALA A 64 -6.31 -5.80 1.06
N ILE A 65 -7.44 -5.13 0.83
CA ILE A 65 -7.56 -3.66 0.89
C ILE A 65 -7.17 -3.15 2.28
N ILE A 66 -7.65 -3.78 3.34
CA ILE A 66 -7.34 -3.41 4.73
C ILE A 66 -5.84 -3.57 5.00
N LEU A 67 -5.24 -4.69 4.58
CA LEU A 67 -3.81 -4.95 4.75
C LEU A 67 -2.95 -3.95 3.98
N VAL A 68 -3.26 -3.71 2.70
CA VAL A 68 -2.54 -2.74 1.86
C VAL A 68 -2.70 -1.32 2.40
N GLY A 69 -3.89 -0.94 2.87
CA GLY A 69 -4.13 0.34 3.52
C GLY A 69 -3.26 0.53 4.77
N LYS A 70 -3.17 -0.48 5.63
CA LYS A 70 -2.25 -0.48 6.78
C LYS A 70 -0.79 -0.38 6.36
N ALA A 71 -0.38 -1.11 5.32
CA ALA A 71 1.00 -1.06 4.80
C ALA A 71 1.37 0.34 4.28
N ILE A 72 0.45 1.01 3.56
CA ILE A 72 0.63 2.40 3.10
C ILE A 72 0.78 3.35 4.29
N TYR A 73 -0.08 3.23 5.30
CA TYR A 73 -0.02 4.07 6.50
C TYR A 73 1.32 3.90 7.23
N SER A 74 1.75 2.66 7.46
CA SER A 74 3.03 2.34 8.08
C SER A 74 4.22 2.85 7.25
N GLY A 75 4.17 2.70 5.92
CA GLY A 75 5.20 3.22 5.02
C GLY A 75 5.36 4.74 5.12
N LYS A 76 4.26 5.49 5.13
CA LYS A 76 4.29 6.96 5.31
C LYS A 76 4.91 7.34 6.66
N LYS A 77 4.55 6.63 7.74
CA LYS A 77 5.11 6.84 9.07
C LYS A 77 6.63 6.57 9.09
N ASN A 78 7.10 5.56 8.37
CA ASN A 78 8.52 5.23 8.30
C ASN A 78 9.32 6.32 7.56
N ILE A 79 8.80 6.84 6.45
CA ILE A 79 9.43 7.99 5.76
C ILE A 79 9.56 9.18 6.70
N ASN A 80 8.49 9.54 7.42
CA ASN A 80 8.53 10.68 8.35
C ASN A 80 9.59 10.48 9.43
N LYS A 81 9.67 9.28 10.03
CA LYS A 81 10.73 8.96 11.02
C LYS A 81 12.13 9.15 10.45
N ILE A 82 12.37 8.73 9.20
CA ILE A 82 13.67 8.84 8.55
C ILE A 82 14.01 10.31 8.28
N VAL A 83 13.03 11.11 7.84
CA VAL A 83 13.18 12.56 7.63
C VAL A 83 13.45 13.28 8.95
N ASP A 84 12.73 12.93 10.01
CA ASP A 84 12.92 13.50 11.36
C ASP A 84 14.32 13.17 11.88
N GLN A 85 14.75 11.91 11.77
CA GLN A 85 16.10 11.48 12.14
C GLN A 85 17.18 12.22 11.34
N PHE A 86 16.98 12.38 10.03
CA PHE A 86 17.88 13.12 9.16
C PHE A 86 18.00 14.59 9.59
N SER A 87 16.86 15.26 9.84
CA SER A 87 16.83 16.67 10.23
C SER A 87 17.48 16.90 11.60
N PHE A 88 17.24 16.02 12.57
CA PHE A 88 17.84 16.07 13.90
C PHE A 88 19.37 15.89 13.84
N LYS A 89 19.84 14.88 13.08
CA LYS A 89 21.27 14.62 12.92
C LYS A 89 22.00 15.77 12.21
N TYR A 90 21.36 16.40 11.23
CA TYR A 90 21.93 17.57 10.55
C TYR A 90 21.97 18.80 11.46
N LYS A 91 20.88 19.10 12.17
CA LYS A 91 20.78 20.26 13.08
C LYS A 91 21.80 20.22 14.22
N ASN A 92 22.09 19.04 14.77
CA ASN A 92 23.08 18.85 15.84
C ASN A 92 24.53 18.69 15.33
N SER A 93 24.75 18.79 14.02
CA SER A 93 26.09 18.72 13.40
C SER A 93 26.64 20.07 12.94
N LEU A 94 25.87 21.13 13.17
CA LEU A 94 26.23 22.55 13.02
C LEU A 94 26.56 23.12 14.40
#